data_AF-S7N6D2-F1
#
_entry.id   AF-S7N6D2-F1
#
_cell.length_a   1.000
_cell.length_b   1.000
_cell.length_c   1.000
_cell.angle_alpha   90.00
_cell.angle_beta   90.00
_cell.angle_gamma   90.00
#
_symmetry.space_group_name_H-M   'P 1'
#
loop_
_entity.id
_entity.type
_entity.pdbx_description
1 polymer ?
#
loop_
_entity_poly.entity_id
_entity_poly.type
_entity_poly.pdbx_seq_one_letter_code
_entity_poly.pdbx_strand_id
1 'polypeptide(L)'
;MASIMEGPLSKWTNVMKGWQYRWFVLDYNAGLLSYYTSKDKMMRGSRRGCVRLRGAVIGIDDEDDSTFTITVDQKTFHFQARDADEREKWIHALEETILRHTLQLQHFPASETNNFPEVSEGSYRDDTSPHS
;
A
#
# COMPACT_ATOMS: atom_id res chain seq x y z
N MET A 1 -2.52 -19.12 7.40
CA MET A 1 -3.97 -18.84 7.54
C MET A 1 -4.37 -17.91 6.40
N ALA A 2 -5.60 -18.00 5.90
CA ALA A 2 -6.02 -17.19 4.76
C ALA A 2 -5.93 -15.70 5.12
N SER A 3 -4.91 -15.01 4.62
CA SER A 3 -4.69 -13.59 4.82
C SER A 3 -5.49 -12.80 3.78
N ILE A 4 -6.82 -13.00 3.77
CA ILE A 4 -7.73 -12.28 2.89
C ILE A 4 -8.97 -11.80 3.66
N MET A 5 -9.43 -10.60 3.35
CA MET A 5 -10.76 -10.11 3.73
C MET A 5 -11.63 -10.01 2.49
N GLU A 6 -12.83 -10.54 2.54
CA GLU A 6 -13.77 -10.47 1.43
C GLU A 6 -15.15 -10.04 1.90
N GLY A 7 -15.88 -9.37 1.02
CA GLY A 7 -17.21 -8.92 1.35
C GLY A 7 -17.79 -7.98 0.31
N PRO A 8 -19.05 -7.62 0.47
CA PRO A 8 -19.72 -6.70 -0.41
C PRO A 8 -19.40 -5.24 -0.10
N LEU A 9 -19.24 -4.44 -1.13
CA LEU A 9 -19.27 -2.98 -1.02
C LEU A 9 -19.99 -2.40 -2.24
N SER A 10 -20.62 -1.25 -2.05
CA SER A 10 -21.09 -0.41 -3.14
C SER A 10 -19.92 0.44 -3.63
N LYS A 11 -19.66 0.42 -4.94
CA LYS A 11 -18.62 1.23 -5.57
C LYS A 11 -19.24 2.24 -6.51
N TRP A 12 -18.87 3.52 -6.39
CA TRP A 12 -19.26 4.52 -7.38
C TRP A 12 -18.59 4.24 -8.72
N THR A 13 -19.37 4.29 -9.80
CA THR A 13 -18.89 3.99 -11.15
C THR A 13 -18.81 5.23 -12.04
N ASN A 14 -19.93 5.89 -12.29
CA ASN A 14 -20.02 7.20 -12.95
C ASN A 14 -21.42 7.78 -12.72
N VAL A 15 -21.64 9.02 -13.17
CA VAL A 15 -22.93 9.72 -13.03
C VAL A 15 -24.10 8.92 -13.64
N MET A 16 -23.87 8.20 -14.74
CA MET A 16 -24.93 7.45 -15.42
C MET A 16 -25.31 6.14 -14.70
N LYS A 17 -24.34 5.46 -14.07
CA LYS A 17 -24.53 4.13 -13.45
C LYS A 17 -24.61 4.18 -11.92
N GLY A 18 -24.17 5.27 -11.32
CA GLY A 18 -24.16 5.51 -9.89
C GLY A 18 -23.37 4.47 -9.08
N TRP A 19 -23.89 4.18 -7.90
CA TRP A 19 -23.42 3.15 -6.98
C TRP A 19 -23.72 1.76 -7.53
N GLN A 20 -22.73 0.88 -7.47
CA GLN A 20 -22.84 -0.47 -7.96
C GLN A 20 -22.31 -1.45 -6.94
N TYR A 21 -23.13 -2.42 -6.56
CA TYR A 21 -22.72 -3.51 -5.71
C TYR A 21 -21.62 -4.35 -6.37
N ARG A 22 -20.53 -4.58 -5.65
CA ARG A 22 -19.40 -5.40 -6.08
C ARG A 22 -18.92 -6.26 -4.92
N TRP A 23 -18.42 -7.44 -5.26
CA TRP A 23 -17.74 -8.29 -4.29
C TRP A 23 -16.26 -7.95 -4.28
N PHE A 24 -15.73 -7.59 -3.13
CA PHE A 24 -14.34 -7.22 -2.94
C PHE A 24 -13.57 -8.32 -2.23
N VAL A 25 -12.30 -8.44 -2.60
CA VAL A 25 -11.33 -9.33 -1.96
C VAL A 25 -10.04 -8.54 -1.77
N LEU A 26 -9.70 -8.30 -0.51
CA LEU A 26 -8.45 -7.73 -0.06
C LEU A 26 -7.46 -8.85 0.24
N ASP A 27 -6.31 -8.82 -0.43
CA ASP A 27 -5.18 -9.70 -0.14
C ASP A 27 -4.13 -8.92 0.66
N TYR A 28 -4.00 -9.24 1.96
CA TYR A 28 -3.06 -8.57 2.87
C TYR A 28 -1.61 -8.81 2.45
N ASN A 29 -1.30 -9.96 1.85
CA ASN A 29 0.05 -10.34 1.50
C ASN A 29 0.47 -9.71 0.18
N ALA A 30 -0.43 -9.64 -0.80
CA ALA A 30 -0.15 -9.02 -2.10
C ALA A 30 -0.34 -7.50 -2.11
N GLY A 31 -1.05 -6.94 -1.12
CA GLY A 31 -1.37 -5.51 -1.09
C GLY A 31 -2.35 -5.11 -2.19
N LEU A 32 -3.28 -6.00 -2.53
CA LEU A 32 -4.20 -5.86 -3.65
C LEU A 32 -5.65 -5.91 -3.18
N LEU A 33 -6.44 -4.93 -3.62
CA LEU A 33 -7.89 -4.93 -3.50
C LEU A 33 -8.51 -5.29 -4.85
N SER A 34 -8.97 -6.52 -5.01
CA SER A 34 -9.64 -7.02 -6.21
C SER A 34 -11.15 -6.89 -6.08
N TYR A 35 -11.84 -6.68 -7.20
CA TYR A 35 -13.30 -6.64 -7.21
C TYR A 35 -13.93 -7.39 -8.39
N TYR A 36 -15.14 -7.88 -8.14
CA TYR A 36 -15.91 -8.74 -9.02
C TYR A 36 -17.35 -8.20 -9.12
N THR A 37 -18.04 -8.49 -10.21
CA THR A 37 -19.43 -8.05 -10.36
C THR A 37 -20.38 -8.76 -9.40
N SER A 38 -20.01 -9.94 -8.89
CA SER A 38 -20.73 -10.69 -7.84
C SER A 38 -19.82 -11.72 -7.18
N LYS A 39 -20.26 -12.30 -6.06
CA LYS A 39 -19.58 -13.42 -5.39
C LYS A 39 -19.43 -14.64 -6.31
N ASP A 40 -20.45 -14.94 -7.10
CA ASP A 40 -20.41 -16.06 -8.06
C ASP A 40 -19.37 -15.87 -9.17
N LYS A 41 -19.09 -14.62 -9.55
CA LYS A 41 -18.04 -14.30 -10.52
C LYS A 41 -16.66 -14.38 -9.88
N MET A 42 -16.55 -14.04 -8.60
CA MET A 42 -15.35 -14.27 -7.80
C MET A 42 -15.01 -15.76 -7.70
N MET A 43 -15.98 -16.61 -7.36
CA MET A 43 -15.77 -18.07 -7.27
C MET A 43 -15.34 -18.69 -8.61
N ARG A 44 -15.76 -18.11 -9.73
CA ARG A 44 -15.34 -18.51 -11.09
C ARG A 44 -14.03 -17.86 -11.56
N GLY A 45 -13.36 -17.07 -10.71
CA GLY A 45 -12.11 -16.38 -11.05
C GLY A 45 -12.26 -15.21 -12.04
N SER A 46 -13.49 -14.76 -12.34
CA SER A 46 -13.77 -13.73 -13.34
C SER A 46 -13.58 -12.31 -12.79
N ARG A 47 -12.32 -11.94 -12.49
CA ARG A 47 -11.96 -10.63 -11.90
C ARG A 47 -12.30 -9.47 -12.82
N ARG A 48 -12.97 -8.44 -12.28
CA ARG A 48 -13.35 -7.24 -13.04
C ARG A 48 -12.27 -6.16 -13.02
N GLY A 49 -11.56 -6.04 -11.90
CA GLY A 49 -10.44 -5.13 -11.72
C GLY A 49 -9.72 -5.36 -10.39
N CYS A 50 -8.58 -4.72 -10.23
CA CYS A 50 -7.81 -4.70 -8.99
C CYS A 50 -7.16 -3.34 -8.78
N VAL A 51 -6.99 -2.96 -7.52
CA VAL A 51 -6.32 -1.74 -7.07
C VAL A 51 -5.11 -2.16 -6.25
N ARG A 52 -3.93 -1.61 -6.57
CA ARG A 52 -2.73 -1.79 -5.76
C ARG A 52 -2.76 -0.78 -4.63
N LEU A 53 -2.71 -1.24 -3.40
CA LEU A 53 -2.90 -0.39 -2.21
C LEU A 53 -1.60 0.28 -1.73
N ARG A 54 -0.45 -0.08 -2.30
CA ARG A 54 0.83 0.55 -1.98
C ARG A 54 0.74 2.07 -2.22
N GLY A 55 0.99 2.87 -1.18
CA GLY A 55 0.90 4.33 -1.25
C GLY A 55 -0.53 4.87 -1.44
N ALA A 56 -1.56 4.04 -1.30
CA ALA A 56 -2.94 4.51 -1.31
C ALA A 56 -3.25 5.27 -0.01
N VAL A 57 -4.20 6.20 -0.07
CA VAL A 57 -4.66 6.98 1.07
C VAL A 57 -6.15 6.73 1.25
N ILE A 58 -6.57 6.43 2.48
CA ILE A 58 -7.98 6.30 2.85
C ILE A 58 -8.50 7.68 3.26
N GLY A 59 -9.68 8.06 2.73
CA GLY A 59 -10.40 9.26 3.15
C GLY A 59 -11.74 8.88 3.77
N ILE A 60 -12.04 9.44 4.93
CA ILE A 60 -13.29 9.25 5.67
C ILE A 60 -14.00 10.61 5.69
N ASP A 61 -15.32 10.59 5.56
CA ASP A 61 -16.18 11.77 5.72
C ASP A 61 -16.95 11.63 7.03
N ASP A 62 -16.97 12.70 7.83
CA ASP A 62 -17.65 12.73 9.14
C ASP A 62 -19.19 12.85 9.00
N GLU A 63 -19.70 13.17 7.80
CA GLU A 63 -21.14 13.31 7.55
C GLU A 63 -21.86 12.00 7.20
N ASP A 64 -21.13 10.99 6.68
CA ASP A 64 -21.71 9.71 6.28
C ASP A 64 -20.92 8.53 6.86
N ASP A 65 -21.52 7.94 7.89
CA ASP A 65 -20.94 6.82 8.66
C ASP A 65 -20.77 5.52 7.86
N SER A 66 -21.24 5.46 6.62
CA SER A 66 -21.15 4.27 5.77
C SER A 66 -20.17 4.40 4.61
N THR A 67 -19.67 5.61 4.32
CA THR A 67 -18.84 5.86 3.14
C THR A 67 -17.36 6.02 3.46
N PHE A 68 -16.52 5.70 2.47
CA PHE A 68 -15.09 5.96 2.51
C PHE A 68 -14.53 6.05 1.09
N THR A 69 -13.32 6.59 0.97
CA THR A 69 -12.61 6.70 -0.31
C THR A 69 -11.24 6.06 -0.24
N ILE A 70 -10.78 5.57 -1.39
CA ILE A 70 -9.39 5.15 -1.59
C ILE A 70 -8.82 5.99 -2.72
N THR A 71 -7.78 6.75 -2.43
CA THR A 71 -7.05 7.54 -3.43
C THR A 71 -5.69 6.91 -3.71
N VAL A 72 -5.42 6.60 -4.97
CA VAL A 72 -4.14 6.03 -5.43
C VAL A 72 -3.84 6.54 -6.83
N ASP A 73 -2.58 6.89 -7.11
CA ASP A 73 -2.14 7.40 -8.42
C ASP A 73 -3.05 8.52 -8.98
N GLN A 74 -3.38 9.51 -8.14
CA GLN A 74 -4.29 10.63 -8.45
C GLN A 74 -5.73 10.22 -8.81
N LYS A 75 -6.11 8.97 -8.53
CA LYS A 75 -7.45 8.45 -8.78
C LYS A 75 -8.15 8.11 -7.47
N THR A 76 -9.29 8.73 -7.25
CA THR A 76 -10.15 8.49 -6.09
C THR A 76 -11.27 7.52 -6.44
N PHE A 77 -11.43 6.51 -5.60
CA PHE A 77 -12.50 5.52 -5.66
C PHE A 77 -13.41 5.71 -4.45
N HIS A 78 -14.70 5.88 -4.68
CA HIS A 78 -15.70 6.00 -3.61
C HIS A 78 -16.36 4.66 -3.34
N PHE A 79 -16.48 4.35 -2.06
CA PHE A 79 -17.08 3.13 -1.54
C PHE A 79 -18.13 3.45 -0.48
N GLN A 80 -19.10 2.55 -0.37
CA GLN A 80 -20.12 2.57 0.66
C GLN A 80 -20.28 1.15 1.20
N ALA A 81 -20.14 1.01 2.51
CA ALA A 81 -20.42 -0.20 3.27
C ALA A 81 -21.92 -0.26 3.64
N ARG A 82 -22.36 -1.37 4.22
CA ARG A 82 -23.74 -1.52 4.70
C ARG A 82 -24.04 -0.65 5.92
N ASP A 83 -23.06 -0.53 6.81
CA ASP A 83 -23.15 0.13 8.10
C ASP A 83 -21.76 0.60 8.55
N ALA A 84 -21.73 1.35 9.66
CA ALA A 84 -20.52 1.90 10.23
C ALA A 84 -19.52 0.82 10.69
N ASP A 85 -20.03 -0.28 11.26
CA ASP A 85 -19.18 -1.39 11.72
C ASP A 85 -18.48 -2.09 10.55
N GLU A 86 -19.19 -2.32 9.44
CA GLU A 86 -18.60 -2.87 8.22
C GLU A 86 -17.61 -1.89 7.59
N ARG A 87 -17.93 -0.59 7.56
CA ARG A 87 -17.01 0.46 7.11
C ARG A 87 -15.71 0.41 7.91
N GLU A 88 -15.77 0.41 9.24
CA GLU A 88 -14.60 0.40 10.12
C GLU A 88 -13.74 -0.86 9.91
N LYS A 89 -14.37 -2.03 9.76
CA LYS A 89 -13.64 -3.27 9.45
C LYS A 89 -12.86 -3.16 8.14
N TRP A 90 -13.48 -2.61 7.09
CA TRP A 90 -12.80 -2.40 5.82
C TRP A 90 -11.69 -1.38 5.92
N ILE A 91 -11.92 -0.25 6.58
CA ILE A 91 -10.91 0.80 6.78
C ILE A 91 -9.70 0.23 7.52
N HIS A 92 -9.92 -0.39 8.67
CA HIS A 92 -8.83 -0.95 9.47
C HIS A 92 -7.99 -1.96 8.68
N ALA A 93 -8.66 -2.87 7.96
CA ALA A 93 -7.98 -3.86 7.13
C ALA A 93 -7.19 -3.24 5.97
N LEU A 94 -7.75 -2.23 5.31
CA LEU A 94 -7.10 -1.50 4.22
C LEU A 94 -5.89 -0.71 4.73
N GLU A 95 -6.04 0.04 5.82
CA GLU A 95 -4.96 0.82 6.43
C GLU A 95 -3.79 -0.06 6.87
N GLU A 96 -4.06 -1.19 7.54
CA GLU A 96 -3.00 -2.13 7.92
C GLU A 96 -2.25 -2.66 6.68
N THR A 97 -2.98 -2.97 5.61
CA THR A 97 -2.40 -3.43 4.36
C THR A 97 -1.55 -2.36 3.70
N ILE A 98 -2.08 -1.14 3.58
CA ILE A 98 -1.40 0.02 3.00
C ILE A 98 -0.12 0.30 3.76
N LEU A 99 -0.19 0.35 5.09
CA LEU A 99 0.95 0.62 5.97
C LEU A 99 2.03 -0.44 5.78
N ARG A 100 1.66 -1.72 5.85
CA ARG A 100 2.60 -2.85 5.67
C ARG A 100 3.35 -2.76 4.33
N HIS A 101 2.64 -2.50 3.24
CA HIS A 101 3.22 -2.45 1.89
C HIS A 101 3.97 -1.14 1.60
N THR A 102 3.61 -0.06 2.30
CA THR A 102 4.33 1.22 2.20
C THR A 102 5.61 1.18 3.03
N LEU A 103 5.62 0.58 4.23
CA LEU A 103 6.81 0.47 5.08
C LEU A 103 7.85 -0.54 4.57
N GLN A 104 7.46 -1.55 3.78
CA GLN A 104 8.41 -2.42 3.09
C GLN A 104 9.34 -1.64 2.14
N LEU A 105 8.99 -0.40 1.74
CA LEU A 105 9.90 0.48 1.03
C LEU A 105 10.99 1.13 1.88
N GLN A 106 10.81 1.22 3.19
CA GLN A 106 11.78 1.88 4.08
C GLN A 106 12.93 0.97 4.52
N HIS A 107 12.84 -0.34 4.26
CA HIS A 107 13.87 -1.32 4.63
C HIS A 107 14.93 -1.57 3.54
N PHE A 108 15.00 -0.74 2.49
CA PHE A 108 16.21 -0.59 1.70
C PHE A 108 16.96 0.65 2.18
N PRO A 109 17.90 0.55 3.13
CA PRO A 109 18.89 1.60 3.27
C PRO A 109 19.67 1.64 1.95
N ALA A 110 19.77 2.82 1.36
CA ALA A 110 20.74 3.09 0.30
C ALA A 110 22.15 2.87 0.87
N SER A 111 22.67 1.65 0.77
CA SER A 111 24.05 1.32 1.13
C SER A 111 24.85 0.98 -0.13
N GLU A 112 25.01 1.97 -1.01
CA GLU A 112 26.14 2.05 -1.93
C GLU A 112 26.60 3.50 -2.03
N THR A 113 27.15 4.03 -0.94
CA THR A 113 28.10 5.14 -1.04
C THR A 113 29.37 4.77 -0.28
N ASN A 114 30.50 5.02 -0.95
CA ASN A 114 31.88 4.96 -0.50
C ASN A 114 32.54 3.59 -0.34
N ASN A 115 33.19 3.16 -1.43
CA ASN A 115 34.41 2.37 -1.34
C ASN A 115 35.51 3.01 -2.22
N PHE A 116 36.11 4.09 -1.73
CA PHE A 116 37.44 4.52 -2.15
C PHE A 116 38.33 4.45 -0.90
N PRO A 117 39.33 3.56 -0.83
CA PRO A 117 40.29 3.60 0.25
C PRO A 117 41.27 4.76 0.01
N GLU A 118 41.18 5.75 0.89
CA GLU A 118 42.20 6.77 1.12
C GLU A 118 43.48 6.06 1.59
N VAL A 119 44.55 6.13 0.79
CA VAL A 119 45.86 5.61 1.17
C VAL A 119 46.43 6.53 2.25
N SER A 120 46.53 5.99 3.46
CA SER A 120 47.07 6.65 4.64
C SER A 120 48.59 6.82 4.56
N GLU A 121 49.05 8.03 4.89
CA GLU A 121 50.45 8.40 5.06
C GLU A 121 51.11 7.55 6.16
N GLY A 122 52.20 6.88 5.81
CA GLY A 122 53.01 6.05 6.70
C GLY A 122 54.32 6.71 7.10
N SER A 123 54.35 7.24 8.33
CA SER A 123 55.44 7.28 9.31
C SER A 123 56.82 7.90 8.96
N TYR A 124 57.12 8.96 9.72
CA TYR A 124 58.43 9.42 10.20
C TYR A 124 59.55 8.35 10.24
N ARG A 125 60.71 8.71 9.67
CA ARG A 125 62.01 8.32 10.21
C ARG A 125 62.89 9.55 10.32
N ASP A 126 63.10 9.97 11.57
CA ASP A 126 64.26 10.75 11.99
C ASP A 126 65.50 9.88 11.78
N ASP A 127 66.50 10.40 11.06
CA ASP A 127 67.88 9.98 11.26
C ASP A 127 68.78 11.21 11.16
N THR A 128 69.22 11.65 12.34
CA THR A 128 70.14 12.74 12.59
C THR A 128 71.57 12.28 12.29
N SER A 129 72.31 12.97 11.42
CA SER A 129 73.64 13.57 11.74
C SER A 129 74.50 13.95 10.52
N PRO A 130 75.49 14.85 10.72
CA PRO A 130 76.07 15.70 9.68
C PRO A 130 77.54 15.39 9.32
N HIS A 131 78.05 16.15 8.35
CA HIS A 131 79.46 16.28 7.89
C HIS A 131 79.97 15.15 6.98
N SER A 132 80.75 15.39 5.91
CA SER A 132 81.66 16.50 5.57
C SER A 132 81.57 16.91 4.09
#